data_AF-A0A9Q0J8J1-F1
#
_entry.id   AF-A0A9Q0J8J1-F1
#
_cell.length_a   1.000
_cell.length_b   1.000
_cell.length_c   1.000
_cell.angle_alpha   90.00
_cell.angle_beta   90.00
_cell.angle_gamma   90.00
#
_symmetry.space_group_name_H-M   'P 1'
#
loop_
_entity.id
_entity.type
_entity.pdbx_description
1 polymer ?
#
loop_
_entity_poly.entity_id
_entity_poly.type
_entity_poly.pdbx_seq_one_letter_code
_entity_poly.pdbx_strand_id
1 'polypeptide(L)'
;MEWHATFVYGEPAREERFQLQHPNLLLRSRTMASSAPTDAEAAAAKQDKTTAPYGSWKSLITADVVSGASKKLGGTAVDGRGRLYWLESRPSESGRSVLVREAEKSGDEHADITPKDFNIVALAAQIQPQEL
;
A
#
# COMPACT_ATOMS: atom_id res chain seq x y z
N MET A 1 -10.38 -45.76 12.41
CA MET A 1 -10.24 -44.48 11.69
C MET A 1 -8.76 -44.31 11.42
N GLU A 2 -8.34 -44.69 10.22
CA GLU A 2 -6.95 -44.51 9.78
C GLU A 2 -7.00 -43.80 8.43
N TRP A 3 -6.41 -42.62 8.39
CA TRP A 3 -6.11 -41.93 7.14
C TRP A 3 -4.64 -42.15 6.83
N HIS A 4 -4.35 -42.84 5.74
CA HIS A 4 -3.01 -42.90 5.17
C HIS A 4 -2.88 -41.76 4.14
N ALA A 5 -2.01 -40.79 4.42
CA ALA A 5 -1.58 -39.80 3.44
C ALA A 5 -0.18 -40.20 2.93
N THR A 6 -0.11 -40.78 1.74
CA THR A 6 1.15 -41.02 1.04
C THR A 6 1.47 -39.78 0.21
N PHE A 7 2.43 -38.99 0.66
CA PHE A 7 3.03 -37.94 -0.17
C PHE A 7 3.96 -38.58 -1.20
N VAL A 8 3.56 -38.54 -2.47
CA VAL A 8 4.45 -38.80 -3.59
C VAL A 8 5.30 -37.54 -3.79
N TYR A 9 6.57 -37.61 -3.40
CA TYR A 9 7.57 -36.62 -3.77
C TYR A 9 7.82 -36.71 -5.28
N GLY A 10 7.35 -35.69 -6.03
CA GLY A 10 7.70 -35.49 -7.43
C GLY A 10 8.96 -34.64 -7.54
N GLU A 11 10.03 -35.28 -8.03
CA GLU A 11 11.19 -34.76 -8.78
C GLU A 11 11.66 -33.30 -8.53
N PRO A 12 12.89 -33.08 -8.02
CA PRO A 12 13.48 -31.75 -7.99
C PRO A 12 13.81 -31.25 -9.41
N ALA A 13 13.37 -30.03 -9.68
CA ALA A 13 13.63 -29.29 -10.91
C ALA A 13 15.13 -29.21 -11.23
N ARG A 14 15.43 -29.33 -12.53
CA ARG A 14 16.75 -29.17 -13.16
C ARG A 14 17.55 -27.99 -12.58
N GLU A 15 18.76 -28.28 -12.10
CA GLU A 15 19.81 -27.30 -11.89
C GLU A 15 20.33 -26.79 -13.24
N GLU A 16 19.80 -25.67 -13.71
CA GLU A 16 20.49 -24.87 -14.73
C GLU A 16 21.54 -24.00 -14.03
N ARG A 17 22.80 -24.40 -14.19
CA ARG A 17 23.97 -23.61 -13.79
C ARG A 17 24.08 -22.38 -14.69
N PHE A 18 23.48 -21.26 -14.27
CA PHE A 18 23.76 -19.96 -14.84
C PHE A 18 25.14 -19.46 -14.36
N GLN A 19 26.15 -19.65 -15.21
CA GLN A 19 27.42 -18.92 -15.16
C GLN A 19 27.14 -17.43 -15.41
N LEU A 20 27.16 -16.61 -14.36
CA LEU A 20 27.17 -15.15 -14.51
C LEU A 20 28.58 -14.71 -14.92
N GLN A 21 28.86 -14.75 -16.22
CA GLN A 21 29.94 -14.00 -16.85
C GLN A 21 29.51 -12.53 -16.89
N HIS A 22 30.15 -11.67 -16.11
CA HIS A 22 29.97 -10.22 -16.22
C HIS A 22 30.99 -9.65 -17.23
N PRO A 23 30.58 -9.21 -18.43
CA PRO A 23 31.45 -8.37 -19.25
C PRO A 23 31.46 -6.93 -18.71
N ASN A 24 32.67 -6.45 -18.41
CA ASN A 24 32.98 -5.05 -18.10
C ASN A 24 32.40 -4.11 -19.18
N LEU A 25 31.31 -3.41 -18.87
CA LEU A 25 30.78 -2.33 -19.70
C LEU A 25 31.24 -0.98 -19.15
N LEU A 26 32.38 -0.52 -19.67
CA LEU A 26 32.88 0.83 -19.54
C LEU A 26 31.88 1.81 -20.18
N LEU A 27 31.12 2.54 -19.37
CA LEU A 27 30.23 3.59 -19.84
C LEU A 27 31.06 4.83 -20.24
N ARG A 28 31.22 5.06 -21.54
CA ARG A 28 31.75 6.33 -22.06
C ARG A 28 30.70 7.43 -21.89
N SER A 29 31.01 8.38 -21.02
CA SER A 29 30.31 9.64 -20.84
C SER A 29 30.38 10.49 -22.12
N ARG A 30 29.23 10.99 -22.55
CA ARG A 30 29.13 12.02 -23.60
C ARG A 30 28.74 13.33 -22.92
N THR A 31 29.64 14.29 -22.96
CA THR A 31 29.55 15.64 -22.38
C THR A 31 28.55 16.51 -23.15
N MET A 32 27.67 17.23 -22.44
CA MET A 32 27.13 18.52 -22.86
C MET A 32 27.11 19.43 -21.63
N ALA A 33 27.84 20.54 -21.70
CA ALA A 33 27.76 21.66 -20.77
C ALA A 33 26.89 22.75 -21.40
N SER A 34 25.95 23.28 -20.62
CA SER A 34 25.39 24.62 -20.83
C SER A 34 25.05 25.23 -19.47
N SER A 35 25.81 26.28 -19.13
CA SER A 35 25.67 27.26 -18.03
C SER A 35 24.27 27.90 -17.96
N ALA A 36 23.66 28.34 -16.84
CA ALA A 36 24.03 28.69 -15.45
C ALA A 36 22.69 28.83 -14.62
N PRO A 37 22.65 29.28 -13.34
CA PRO A 37 23.63 29.27 -12.26
C PRO A 37 23.26 28.33 -11.09
N THR A 38 24.22 28.21 -10.18
CA THR A 38 24.31 27.51 -8.90
C THR A 38 23.04 27.35 -8.03
N ASP A 39 22.57 26.10 -7.93
CA ASP A 39 22.13 25.46 -6.68
C ASP A 39 23.18 24.43 -6.22
N ALA A 40 24.46 24.76 -6.41
CA ALA A 40 25.57 24.04 -5.80
C ALA A 40 25.65 24.26 -4.27
N GLU A 41 24.65 24.87 -3.65
CA GLU A 41 24.65 25.22 -2.23
C GLU A 41 23.37 24.79 -1.49
N ALA A 42 22.64 23.79 -2.00
CA ALA A 42 21.98 22.83 -1.10
C ALA A 42 23.03 21.88 -0.53
N ALA A 43 24.08 22.49 0.03
CA ALA A 43 25.22 21.86 0.63
C ALA A 43 24.71 20.84 1.63
N ALA A 44 25.11 19.59 1.42
CA ALA A 44 25.49 18.62 2.43
C ALA A 44 25.46 19.19 3.86
N ALA A 45 24.27 19.30 4.44
CA ALA A 45 24.12 19.69 5.83
C ALA A 45 24.53 18.47 6.63
N LYS A 46 25.78 18.49 7.13
CA LYS A 46 26.23 17.63 8.22
C LYS A 46 25.12 17.64 9.28
N GLN A 47 24.45 16.51 9.45
CA GLN A 47 23.44 16.37 10.49
C GLN A 47 24.16 16.33 11.83
N ASP A 48 24.38 17.49 12.43
CA ASP A 48 24.78 17.58 13.83
C ASP A 48 23.62 17.05 14.67
N LYS A 49 23.83 15.88 15.28
CA LYS A 49 22.88 15.23 16.16
C LYS A 49 22.59 16.15 17.33
N THR A 50 21.50 16.90 17.23
CA THR A 50 21.11 17.89 18.25
C THR A 50 20.38 17.19 19.38
N THR A 51 20.97 17.19 20.58
CA THR A 51 20.31 16.68 21.79
C THR A 51 19.20 17.66 22.19
N ALA A 52 17.98 17.16 22.35
CA ALA A 52 16.85 17.93 22.87
C ALA A 52 16.10 17.08 23.91
N PRO A 53 15.36 17.71 24.83
CA PRO A 53 14.47 16.99 25.74
C PRO A 53 13.46 16.13 24.97
N TYR A 54 12.99 15.07 25.61
CA TYR A 54 11.95 14.21 25.02
C TYR A 54 10.72 15.03 24.61
N GLY A 55 10.18 14.74 23.43
CA GLY A 55 9.02 15.44 22.86
C GLY A 55 9.34 16.81 22.23
N SER A 56 10.57 17.33 22.35
CA SER A 56 10.98 18.61 21.76
C SER A 56 11.71 18.48 20.42
N TRP A 57 11.82 17.26 19.89
CA TRP A 57 12.41 17.05 18.56
C TRP A 57 11.49 17.61 17.49
N LYS A 58 12.06 18.45 16.64
CA LYS A 58 11.35 19.02 15.50
C LYS A 58 11.00 17.90 14.53
N SER A 59 9.72 17.54 14.48
CA SER A 59 9.19 16.58 13.51
C SER A 59 8.94 17.27 12.18
N LEU A 60 9.45 16.69 11.09
CA LEU A 60 9.05 17.06 9.72
C LEU A 60 7.72 16.42 9.31
N ILE A 61 7.22 15.46 10.10
CA ILE A 61 5.90 14.86 9.93
C ILE A 61 4.91 15.72 10.72
N THR A 62 4.10 16.49 10.02
CA THR A 62 3.05 17.33 10.62
C THR A 62 1.83 16.49 10.99
N ALA A 63 1.03 16.98 11.94
CA ALA A 63 -0.23 16.33 12.30
C ALA A 63 -1.15 16.16 11.09
N ASP A 64 -1.18 17.14 10.17
CA ASP A 64 -1.96 17.09 8.93
C ASP A 64 -1.52 16.00 7.97
N VAL A 65 -0.24 15.64 7.94
CA VAL A 65 0.25 14.51 7.12
C VAL A 65 -0.19 13.17 7.71
N VAL A 66 -0.28 13.07 9.03
CA VAL A 66 -0.76 11.86 9.71
C VAL A 66 -2.29 11.74 9.64
N SER A 67 -2.99 12.86 9.75
CA SER A 67 -4.46 12.92 9.74
C SER A 67 -5.07 13.06 8.34
N GLY A 68 -4.27 13.46 7.35
CA GLY A 68 -4.57 13.48 5.90
C GLY A 68 -4.73 12.06 5.39
N ALA A 69 -5.84 11.46 5.81
CA ALA A 69 -5.96 10.05 5.98
C ALA A 69 -6.08 9.31 4.65
N SER A 70 -5.24 8.29 4.52
CA SER A 70 -5.27 7.34 3.43
C SER A 70 -6.62 6.63 3.36
N LYS A 71 -7.12 6.41 2.13
CA LYS A 71 -8.23 5.50 1.87
C LYS A 71 -7.86 4.11 2.37
N LYS A 72 -8.76 3.49 3.13
CA LYS A 72 -8.66 2.10 3.60
C LYS A 72 -9.68 1.28 2.84
N LEU A 73 -9.25 0.13 2.35
CA LEU A 73 -10.09 -0.84 1.66
C LEU A 73 -10.35 -2.02 2.61
N GLY A 74 -11.58 -2.49 2.68
CA GLY A 74 -11.96 -3.63 3.50
C GLY A 74 -13.26 -4.27 3.02
N GLY A 75 -13.70 -5.35 3.68
CA GLY A 75 -15.00 -5.98 3.39
C GLY A 75 -15.16 -6.40 1.93
N THR A 76 -14.12 -6.98 1.32
CA THR A 76 -14.14 -7.40 -0.08
C THR A 76 -15.06 -8.60 -0.29
N ALA A 77 -15.90 -8.56 -1.33
CA ALA A 77 -16.78 -9.65 -1.70
C ALA A 77 -16.92 -9.74 -3.23
N VAL A 78 -17.25 -10.92 -3.73
CA VAL A 78 -17.50 -11.16 -5.16
C VAL A 78 -18.93 -11.67 -5.33
N ASP A 79 -19.68 -11.09 -6.28
CA ASP A 79 -21.04 -11.56 -6.58
C ASP A 79 -21.05 -12.83 -7.44
N GLY A 80 -22.24 -13.41 -7.66
CA GLY A 80 -22.38 -14.62 -8.49
C GLY A 80 -22.03 -14.42 -9.97
N ARG A 81 -21.78 -13.19 -10.42
CA ARG A 81 -21.34 -12.85 -11.78
C ARG A 81 -19.83 -12.59 -11.85
N GLY A 82 -19.12 -12.73 -10.73
CA GLY A 82 -17.68 -12.50 -10.65
C GLY A 82 -17.28 -11.04 -10.46
N ARG A 83 -18.20 -10.13 -10.06
CA ARG A 83 -17.88 -8.71 -9.86
C ARG A 83 -17.39 -8.45 -8.44
N LEU A 84 -16.28 -7.71 -8.31
CA LEU A 84 -15.71 -7.34 -7.02
C LEU A 84 -16.40 -6.12 -6.41
N TYR A 85 -16.66 -6.20 -5.12
CA TYR A 85 -17.18 -5.14 -4.27
C TYR A 85 -16.27 -4.98 -3.05
N TRP A 86 -16.12 -3.74 -2.57
CA TRP A 86 -15.36 -3.44 -1.35
C TRP A 86 -15.94 -2.24 -0.61
N LEU A 87 -15.62 -2.15 0.67
CA LEU A 87 -15.82 -0.95 1.46
C LEU A 87 -14.57 -0.08 1.38
N GLU A 88 -14.76 1.19 1.01
CA GLU A 88 -13.71 2.19 0.97
C GLU A 88 -13.99 3.28 2.00
N SER A 89 -13.04 3.55 2.90
CA SER A 89 -13.13 4.68 3.81
C SER A 89 -12.86 5.99 3.06
N ARG A 90 -13.66 7.02 3.34
CA ARG A 90 -13.47 8.37 2.80
C ARG A 90 -13.26 9.37 3.94
N PRO A 91 -12.04 9.48 4.48
CA PRO A 91 -11.75 10.42 5.57
C PRO A 91 -12.07 11.87 5.21
N SER A 92 -11.83 12.26 3.95
CA SER A 92 -12.17 13.60 3.41
C SER A 92 -13.68 13.83 3.21
N GLU A 93 -14.52 12.79 3.29
CA GLU A 93 -15.98 12.87 3.15
C GLU A 93 -16.65 12.59 4.50
N SER A 94 -16.30 13.37 5.52
CA SER A 94 -16.83 13.23 6.89
C SER A 94 -16.58 11.86 7.53
N GLY A 95 -15.53 11.14 7.10
CA GLY A 95 -15.17 9.83 7.65
C GLY A 95 -16.14 8.70 7.27
N ARG A 96 -17.01 8.90 6.28
CA ARG A 96 -17.97 7.87 5.86
C ARG A 96 -17.27 6.71 5.14
N SER A 97 -17.90 5.55 5.16
CA SER A 97 -17.50 4.37 4.38
C SER A 97 -18.49 4.16 3.23
N VAL A 98 -17.95 3.86 2.05
CA VAL A 98 -18.67 3.74 0.77
C VAL A 98 -18.56 2.31 0.27
N LEU A 99 -19.69 1.72 -0.15
CA LEU A 99 -19.66 0.49 -0.94
C LEU A 99 -19.30 0.83 -2.37
N VAL A 100 -18.21 0.26 -2.86
CA VAL A 100 -17.67 0.48 -4.19
C VAL A 100 -17.76 -0.83 -4.98
N ARG A 101 -18.05 -0.72 -6.27
CA ARG A 101 -17.97 -1.83 -7.23
C ARG A 101 -16.81 -1.63 -8.19
N GLU A 102 -16.24 -2.74 -8.64
CA GLU A 102 -15.30 -2.75 -9.75
C GLU A 102 -15.94 -2.16 -11.02
N ALA A 103 -15.08 -1.62 -11.87
CA ALA A 103 -15.39 -1.16 -13.21
C ALA A 103 -16.07 -2.26 -14.06
N GLU A 104 -17.00 -1.87 -14.93
CA GLU A 104 -17.67 -2.84 -15.81
C GLU A 104 -16.79 -3.31 -16.97
N LYS A 105 -15.80 -2.50 -17.35
CA LYS A 105 -14.81 -2.81 -18.38
C LYS A 105 -13.41 -2.50 -17.86
N SER A 106 -12.42 -3.22 -18.40
CA SER A 106 -11.03 -2.95 -18.11
C SER A 106 -10.65 -1.54 -18.58
N GLY A 107 -10.21 -0.69 -17.64
CA GLY A 107 -9.81 0.69 -17.91
C GLY A 107 -10.81 1.76 -17.44
N ASP A 108 -12.03 1.38 -17.04
CA ASP A 108 -12.96 2.33 -16.43
C ASP A 108 -12.65 2.52 -14.93
N GLU A 109 -13.15 3.61 -14.34
CA GLU A 109 -13.06 3.82 -12.90
C GLU A 109 -14.06 2.95 -12.14
N HIS A 110 -13.72 2.64 -10.89
CA HIS A 110 -14.63 1.99 -9.97
C HIS A 110 -15.79 2.92 -9.60
N ALA A 111 -16.96 2.36 -9.34
CA ALA A 111 -18.18 3.13 -9.13
C ALA A 111 -18.66 3.05 -7.67
N ASP A 112 -18.96 4.22 -7.10
CA ASP A 112 -19.59 4.32 -5.78
C ASP A 112 -21.06 3.90 -5.89
N ILE A 113 -21.45 2.87 -5.11
CA ILE A 113 -22.83 2.41 -5.02
C ILE A 113 -23.60 3.18 -3.94
N THR A 114 -22.90 3.59 -2.88
CA THR A 114 -23.48 4.36 -1.78
C THR A 114 -23.59 5.84 -2.14
N PRO A 115 -24.79 6.46 -2.14
CA PRO A 115 -24.93 7.90 -2.38
C PRO A 115 -24.18 8.73 -1.34
N LYS A 116 -23.88 10.00 -1.66
CA LYS A 116 -23.02 10.86 -0.82
C LYS A 116 -23.52 11.07 0.60
N ASP A 117 -24.84 11.06 0.79
CA ASP A 117 -25.48 11.32 2.08
C ASP A 117 -25.56 10.08 2.99
N PHE A 118 -25.05 8.93 2.53
CA PHE A 118 -25.10 7.67 3.27
C PHE A 118 -23.71 7.21 3.73
N ASN A 119 -23.71 6.54 4.87
CA ASN A 119 -22.55 5.91 5.48
C ASN A 119 -22.84 4.43 5.74
N ILE A 120 -21.98 3.54 5.25
CA ILE A 120 -22.11 2.10 5.50
C ILE A 120 -21.34 1.73 6.76
N VAL A 121 -22.07 1.47 7.84
CA VAL A 121 -21.51 1.02 9.13
C VAL A 121 -22.30 -0.17 9.64
N ALA A 122 -21.60 -1.13 10.24
CA ALA A 122 -22.23 -2.22 10.99
C ALA A 122 -22.11 -1.92 12.48
N LEU A 123 -23.23 -1.87 13.20
CA LEU A 123 -23.24 -1.89 14.66
C LEU A 123 -23.13 -3.35 15.10
N ALA A 124 -21.91 -3.87 15.19
CA ALA A 124 -21.67 -5.18 15.77
C ALA A 124 -21.30 -5.00 17.25
N ALA A 125 -22.28 -5.15 18.14
CA ALA A 125 -22.00 -5.39 19.55
C ALA A 125 -21.70 -6.88 19.73
N GLN A 126 -20.51 -7.22 20.19
CA GLN A 126 -20.19 -8.59 20.58
C GLN A 126 -20.96 -8.89 21.87
N ILE A 127 -22.16 -9.47 21.74
CA ILE A 127 -22.92 -9.99 22.87
C ILE A 127 -22.14 -11.19 23.38
N GLN A 128 -21.42 -11.03 24.50
CA GLN A 128 -20.83 -12.18 25.16
C GLN A 128 -21.97 -13.06 25.71
N PRO A 129 -22.00 -14.37 25.38
CA PRO A 129 -22.93 -15.27 26.03
C PRO A 129 -22.60 -15.27 27.53
N GLN A 130 -23.58 -14.91 28.35
CA GLN A 130 -23.49 -15.16 29.78
C GLN A 130 -23.62 -16.67 29.96
N GLU A 131 -22.58 -17.35 30.47
CA GLU A 131 -22.74 -18.73 30.92
C GLU A 131 -23.75 -18.76 32.09
N LEU A 132 -24.68 -19.72 32.03
CA LEU A 132 -25.67 -20.02 33.08
C LEU A 132 -25.18 -21.16 33.97
#